data_AF-A0A2V7U6L6-F1
#
_entry.id   AF-A0A2V7U6L6-F1
#
_cell.length_a   1.000
_cell.length_b   1.000
_cell.length_c   1.000
_cell.angle_alpha   90.00
_cell.angle_beta   90.00
_cell.angle_gamma   90.00
#
_symmetry.space_group_name_H-M   'P 1'
#
loop_
_entity.id
_entity.type
_entity.pdbx_description
1 polymer ?
#
loop_
_entity_poly.entity_id
_entity_poly.type
_entity_poly.pdbx_seq_one_letter_code
_entity_poly.pdbx_strand_id
1 'polypeptide(L)'
;MALLVVFMAMAAVCVVLAPRVIAPGLRMMQPISRMKQSQTQLEQMEAQSNWKRPAAEVLTAEQLDRFFAVRQRIDATRRGADPRLDRLPRKHVRSLEELRQVPDVIQGVSEMVTGELDAYVAGRMTPEEYHWVSRIVYERWRGSLKRAGRYPAALRAAAAEVDAAAAGERDGRVRARLQALAAQMRAREPAPPESFDPETHRLLLARLDDVEKWSLDDTESHLSR
;
A
#
# COMPACT_ATOMS: atom_id res chain seq x y z
N MET A 1 19.19 49.18 41.36
CA MET A 1 17.89 49.16 40.64
C MET A 1 18.02 48.88 39.14
N ALA A 2 19.02 49.41 38.42
CA ALA A 2 19.16 49.21 36.96
C ALA A 2 19.29 47.72 36.52
N LEU A 3 19.96 46.88 37.30
CA LEU A 3 20.13 45.44 37.02
C LEU A 3 18.80 44.65 37.03
N LEU A 4 17.86 45.05 37.88
CA LEU A 4 16.55 44.39 38.03
C LEU A 4 15.61 44.74 36.87
N VAL A 5 15.74 45.94 36.32
CA VAL A 5 15.00 46.41 35.14
C VAL A 5 15.49 45.69 33.88
N VAL A 6 16.80 45.46 33.74
CA VAL A 6 17.36 44.71 32.60
C VAL A 6 16.94 43.23 32.65
N PHE A 7 16.90 42.61 33.83
CA PHE A 7 16.45 41.23 33.99
C PHE A 7 14.95 41.08 33.69
N MET A 8 14.11 42.01 34.15
CA MET A 8 12.68 42.03 33.83
C MET A 8 12.42 42.32 32.36
N ALA A 9 13.22 43.19 31.73
CA ALA A 9 13.13 43.46 30.29
C ALA A 9 13.51 42.22 29.47
N MET A 10 14.59 41.50 29.83
CA MET A 10 14.94 40.23 29.17
C MET A 10 13.88 39.14 29.39
N ALA A 11 13.34 39.00 30.60
CA ALA A 11 12.28 38.03 30.88
C ALA A 11 11.01 38.34 30.08
N ALA A 12 10.63 39.62 29.96
CA ALA A 12 9.50 40.06 29.15
C ALA A 12 9.73 39.82 27.64
N VAL A 13 10.95 40.09 27.15
CA VAL A 13 11.36 39.80 25.77
C VAL A 13 11.30 38.30 25.50
N CYS A 14 11.78 37.45 26.42
CA CYS A 14 11.68 36.00 26.31
C CYS A 14 10.22 35.51 26.33
N VAL A 15 9.36 36.04 27.21
CA VAL A 15 7.94 35.62 27.30
C VAL A 15 7.12 36.07 26.09
N VAL A 16 7.47 37.20 25.46
CA VAL A 16 6.75 37.73 24.28
C VAL A 16 7.26 37.16 22.95
N LEU A 17 8.55 36.85 22.84
CA LEU A 17 9.15 36.28 21.62
C LEU A 17 9.17 34.75 21.60
N ALA A 18 9.21 34.07 22.76
CA ALA A 18 9.16 32.61 22.81
C ALA A 18 7.91 32.02 22.11
N PRO A 19 6.68 32.51 22.33
CA PRO A 19 5.51 31.93 21.68
C PRO A 19 5.49 32.17 20.16
N ARG A 20 6.06 33.28 19.68
CA ARG A 20 6.01 33.68 18.27
C ARG A 20 7.11 33.07 17.40
N VAL A 21 8.26 32.72 17.98
CA VAL A 21 9.39 32.12 17.25
C VAL A 21 9.49 30.61 17.48
N ILE A 22 9.13 30.11 18.67
CA ILE A 22 9.22 28.68 19.00
C ILE A 22 8.02 27.90 18.45
N ALA A 23 6.82 28.46 18.42
CA ALA A 23 5.64 27.74 17.91
C ALA A 23 5.71 27.38 16.41
N PRO A 24 6.22 28.23 15.50
CA PRO A 24 6.46 27.85 14.11
C PRO A 24 7.63 26.86 13.96
N GLY A 25 8.71 27.03 14.74
CA GLY A 25 9.87 26.12 14.72
C GLY A 25 9.54 24.71 15.21
N LEU A 26 8.71 24.58 16.24
CA LEU A 26 8.22 23.28 16.75
C LEU A 26 7.34 22.55 15.72
N ARG A 27 6.54 23.28 14.93
CA ARG A 27 5.71 22.68 13.87
C ARG A 27 6.55 22.07 12.75
N MET A 28 7.71 22.63 12.44
CA MET A 28 8.66 22.01 11.48
C MET A 28 9.50 20.87 12.09
N MET A 29 9.78 20.91 13.39
CA MET A 29 10.59 19.87 14.03
C MET A 29 9.81 18.58 14.34
N GLN A 30 8.50 18.66 14.56
CA GLN A 30 7.68 17.51 14.92
C GLN A 30 7.65 16.40 13.85
N PRO A 31 7.49 16.69 12.54
CA PRO A 31 7.56 15.66 11.49
C PRO A 31 8.94 15.01 11.39
N ILE A 32 10.01 15.80 11.49
CA ILE A 32 11.39 15.32 11.41
C ILE A 32 11.71 14.40 12.61
N SER A 33 11.29 14.79 13.81
CA SER A 33 11.46 13.97 15.01
C SER A 33 10.72 12.64 14.91
N ARG A 34 9.48 12.64 14.41
CA ARG A 34 8.71 11.41 14.18
C ARG A 34 9.38 10.51 13.17
N MET A 35 9.76 11.05 12.02
CA MET A 35 10.45 10.28 10.98
C MET A 35 11.74 9.64 11.51
N LYS A 36 12.56 10.39 12.27
CA LYS A 36 13.76 9.83 12.91
C LYS A 36 13.42 8.71 13.89
N GLN A 37 12.38 8.87 14.70
CA GLN A 37 11.93 7.83 15.62
C GLN A 37 11.48 6.57 14.88
N SER A 38 10.68 6.71 13.82
CA SER A 38 10.23 5.58 12.99
C SER A 38 11.41 4.89 12.28
N GLN A 39 12.39 5.65 11.79
CA GLN A 39 13.63 5.11 11.24
C GLN A 39 14.41 4.31 12.29
N THR A 40 14.64 4.87 13.48
CA THR A 40 15.34 4.15 14.56
C THR A 40 14.59 2.88 14.99
N GLN A 41 13.26 2.91 15.03
CA GLN A 41 12.47 1.71 15.33
C GLN A 41 12.59 0.65 14.23
N LEU A 42 12.61 1.07 12.96
CA LEU A 42 12.83 0.16 11.84
C LEU A 42 14.24 -0.45 11.91
N GLU A 43 15.27 0.36 12.10
CA GLU A 43 16.66 -0.11 12.23
C GLU A 43 16.81 -1.10 13.39
N GLN A 44 16.17 -0.84 14.54
CA GLN A 44 16.16 -1.76 15.66
C GLN A 44 15.45 -3.07 15.33
N MET A 45 14.31 -3.01 14.64
CA MET A 45 13.59 -4.20 14.17
C MET A 45 14.43 -4.99 13.17
N GLU A 46 15.07 -4.33 12.20
CA GLU A 46 15.95 -4.97 11.21
C GLU A 46 17.17 -5.60 11.87
N ALA A 47 17.80 -4.93 12.84
CA ALA A 47 18.93 -5.48 13.60
C ALA A 47 18.54 -6.70 14.45
N GLN A 48 17.30 -6.76 14.94
CA GLN A 48 16.76 -7.92 15.66
C GLN A 48 16.21 -9.00 14.72
N SER A 49 15.92 -8.64 13.47
CA SER A 49 15.38 -9.54 12.48
C SER A 49 16.50 -10.41 11.92
N ASN A 50 16.34 -11.73 12.04
CA ASN A 50 17.20 -12.70 11.37
C ASN A 50 16.67 -13.06 9.98
N TRP A 51 15.81 -12.20 9.40
CA TRP A 51 15.23 -12.48 8.10
C TRP A 51 16.31 -12.53 7.03
N LYS A 52 16.28 -13.60 6.25
CA LYS A 52 17.10 -13.80 5.06
C LYS A 52 16.18 -14.24 3.95
N ARG A 53 16.40 -13.71 2.75
CA ARG A 53 15.64 -14.10 1.56
C ARG A 53 15.68 -15.63 1.40
N PRO A 54 14.52 -16.31 1.42
CA PRO A 54 14.46 -17.75 1.19
C PRO A 54 14.91 -18.11 -0.23
N ALA A 55 15.57 -19.28 -0.37
CA ALA A 55 15.96 -19.82 -1.68
C ALA A 55 14.76 -20.34 -2.48
N ALA A 56 13.75 -20.87 -1.79
CA ALA A 56 12.50 -21.33 -2.37
C ALA A 56 11.39 -20.30 -2.14
N GLU A 57 10.45 -20.22 -3.09
CA GLU A 57 9.30 -19.31 -3.01
C GLU A 57 8.12 -19.96 -2.28
N VAL A 58 8.37 -20.28 -1.01
CA VAL A 58 7.35 -20.82 -0.12
C VAL A 58 6.93 -19.71 0.82
N LEU A 59 5.63 -19.44 0.90
CA LEU A 59 5.06 -18.49 1.86
C LEU A 59 4.28 -19.26 2.91
N THR A 60 4.46 -18.89 4.17
CA THR A 60 3.60 -19.38 5.25
C THR A 60 2.32 -18.55 5.34
N ALA A 61 1.28 -19.12 5.95
CA ALA A 61 0.04 -18.39 6.23
C ALA A 61 0.32 -17.13 7.08
N GLU A 62 1.19 -17.24 8.09
CA GLU A 62 1.57 -16.13 8.95
C GLU A 62 2.28 -15.00 8.18
N GLN A 63 3.17 -15.35 7.24
CA GLN A 63 3.82 -14.36 6.37
C GLN A 63 2.80 -13.61 5.51
N LEU A 64 1.80 -14.31 4.98
CA LEU A 64 0.72 -13.67 4.21
C LEU A 64 -0.16 -12.77 5.10
N ASP A 65 -0.47 -13.20 6.32
CA ASP A 65 -1.23 -12.39 7.28
C ASP A 65 -0.51 -11.08 7.60
N ARG A 66 0.79 -11.16 7.95
CA ARG A 66 1.62 -9.98 8.17
C ARG A 66 1.69 -9.11 6.93
N PHE A 67 1.90 -9.71 5.75
CA PHE A 67 1.97 -8.99 4.48
C PHE A 67 0.70 -8.18 4.19
N PHE A 68 -0.48 -8.79 4.29
CA PHE A 68 -1.73 -8.07 4.03
C PHE A 68 -2.04 -7.02 5.10
N ALA A 69 -1.68 -7.26 6.37
CA ALA A 69 -1.80 -6.27 7.43
C ALA A 69 -0.90 -5.04 7.19
N VAL A 70 0.35 -5.25 6.76
CA VAL A 70 1.27 -4.18 6.35
C VAL A 70 0.71 -3.42 5.16
N ARG A 71 0.29 -4.14 4.11
CA ARG A 71 -0.26 -3.52 2.89
C ARG A 71 -1.49 -2.66 3.16
N GLN A 72 -2.41 -3.15 4.00
CA GLN A 72 -3.58 -2.39 4.42
C GLN A 72 -3.20 -1.08 5.13
N ARG A 73 -2.18 -1.10 5.98
CA ARG A 73 -1.70 0.10 6.69
C ARG A 73 -1.03 1.08 5.75
N ILE A 74 -0.14 0.60 4.87
CA ILE A 74 0.51 1.43 3.85
C ILE A 74 -0.54 2.11 2.97
N ASP A 75 -1.56 1.36 2.53
CA ASP A 75 -2.62 1.90 1.69
C ASP A 75 -3.49 2.93 2.44
N ALA A 76 -3.83 2.66 3.71
CA ALA A 76 -4.54 3.62 4.56
C ALA A 76 -3.74 4.92 4.74
N THR A 77 -2.43 4.83 4.94
CA THR A 77 -1.53 6.00 4.99
C THR A 77 -1.55 6.76 3.66
N ARG A 78 -1.47 6.05 2.52
CA ARG A 78 -1.49 6.68 1.19
C ARG A 78 -2.81 7.39 0.90
N ARG A 79 -3.96 6.79 1.23
CA ARG A 79 -5.28 7.44 1.08
C ARG A 79 -5.47 8.63 1.99
N GLY A 80 -4.82 8.62 3.16
CA GLY A 80 -4.84 9.73 4.11
C GLY A 80 -3.90 10.88 3.73
N ALA A 81 -2.93 10.64 2.83
CA ALA A 81 -2.01 11.66 2.35
C ALA A 81 -2.69 12.62 1.37
N ASP A 82 -2.24 13.88 1.32
CA ASP A 82 -2.85 14.94 0.50
C ASP A 82 -2.94 14.52 -0.99
N PRO A 83 -4.13 14.54 -1.63
CA PRO A 83 -4.32 14.25 -3.06
C PRO A 83 -3.44 15.09 -4.01
N ARG A 84 -2.84 16.18 -3.52
CA ARG A 84 -1.88 17.01 -4.28
C ARG A 84 -0.56 16.28 -4.56
N LEU A 85 -0.22 15.23 -3.81
CA LEU A 85 0.99 14.43 -4.05
C LEU A 85 0.92 13.67 -5.40
N ASP A 86 -0.28 13.30 -5.86
CA ASP A 86 -0.48 12.67 -7.18
C ASP A 86 -0.36 13.66 -8.35
N ARG A 87 -0.42 14.97 -8.06
CA ARG A 87 -0.39 16.05 -9.06
C ARG A 87 0.99 16.69 -9.21
N LEU A 88 2.03 16.12 -8.59
CA LEU A 88 3.36 16.69 -8.63
C LEU A 88 3.92 16.72 -10.06
N PRO A 89 4.45 17.87 -10.52
CA PRO A 89 5.04 17.97 -11.84
C PRO A 89 6.29 17.08 -11.93
N ARG A 90 6.17 15.98 -12.70
CA ARG A 90 7.18 14.92 -12.81
C ARG A 90 8.54 15.34 -13.41
N LYS A 91 8.73 16.61 -13.80
CA LYS A 91 9.97 16.99 -14.50
C LYS A 91 10.46 18.44 -14.37
N HIS A 92 9.62 19.47 -14.15
CA HIS A 92 10.09 20.86 -14.05
C HIS A 92 9.16 21.71 -13.18
N VAL A 93 9.71 22.40 -12.18
CA VAL A 93 9.04 23.49 -11.45
C VAL A 93 9.06 24.72 -12.36
N ARG A 94 7.93 25.10 -12.94
CA ARG A 94 7.80 26.16 -13.95
C ARG A 94 7.38 27.51 -13.37
N SER A 95 6.91 27.59 -12.11
CA SER A 95 6.40 28.85 -11.54
C SER A 95 6.74 29.10 -10.06
N LEU A 96 6.71 30.38 -9.65
CA LEU A 96 6.84 30.80 -8.25
C LEU A 96 5.71 30.24 -7.35
N GLU A 97 4.56 29.93 -7.92
CA GLU A 97 3.42 29.35 -7.21
C GLU A 97 3.64 27.86 -6.91
N GLU A 98 4.28 27.13 -7.82
CA GLU A 98 4.74 25.75 -7.57
C GLU A 98 5.86 25.71 -6.51
N LEU A 99 6.76 26.70 -6.47
CA LEU A 99 7.77 26.82 -5.41
C LEU A 99 7.15 27.05 -4.02
N ARG A 100 6.02 27.76 -3.94
CA ARG A 100 5.30 27.96 -2.66
C ARG A 100 4.66 26.68 -2.12
N GLN A 101 4.41 25.69 -2.97
CA GLN A 101 3.81 24.41 -2.59
C GLN A 101 4.85 23.39 -2.12
N VAL A 102 6.14 23.61 -2.38
CA VAL A 102 7.23 22.69 -2.01
C VAL A 102 7.22 22.28 -0.52
N PRO A 103 6.99 23.17 0.46
CA PRO A 103 6.91 22.77 1.87
C PRO A 103 5.78 21.79 2.18
N ASP A 104 4.59 22.00 1.61
CA ASP A 104 3.43 21.11 1.79
C ASP A 104 3.69 19.74 1.17
N VAL A 105 4.36 19.71 0.02
CA VAL A 105 4.78 18.47 -0.65
C VAL A 105 5.79 17.70 0.19
N ILE A 106 6.82 18.37 0.71
CA ILE A 106 7.81 17.74 1.59
C ILE A 106 7.14 17.18 2.85
N GLN A 107 6.19 17.92 3.43
CA GLN A 107 5.43 17.45 4.57
C GLN A 107 4.60 16.20 4.22
N GLY A 108 3.86 16.23 3.12
CA GLY A 108 3.04 15.09 2.69
C GLY A 108 3.88 13.84 2.38
N VAL A 109 5.02 13.99 1.72
CA VAL A 109 5.97 12.87 1.50
C VAL A 109 6.53 12.37 2.83
N SER A 110 6.89 13.27 3.75
CA SER A 110 7.43 12.87 5.06
C SER A 110 6.41 12.11 5.89
N GLU A 111 5.14 12.52 5.89
CA GLU A 111 4.04 11.82 6.55
C GLU A 111 3.79 10.45 5.92
N MET A 112 3.80 10.35 4.58
CA MET A 112 3.66 9.09 3.85
C MET A 112 4.79 8.11 4.20
N VAL A 113 6.04 8.56 4.12
CA VAL A 113 7.21 7.73 4.43
C VAL A 113 7.18 7.29 5.89
N THR A 114 6.87 8.21 6.82
CA THR A 114 6.74 7.88 8.25
C THR A 114 5.66 6.81 8.46
N GLY A 115 4.49 6.96 7.86
CA GLY A 115 3.41 5.98 8.00
C GLY A 115 3.71 4.63 7.33
N GLU A 116 4.54 4.61 6.28
CA GLU A 116 5.04 3.36 5.68
C GLU A 116 6.06 2.67 6.60
N LEU A 117 7.00 3.40 7.20
CA LEU A 117 7.93 2.87 8.21
C LEU A 117 7.19 2.30 9.41
N ASP A 118 6.20 3.03 9.92
CA ASP A 118 5.35 2.59 11.06
C ASP A 118 4.55 1.33 10.70
N ALA A 119 4.13 1.18 9.44
CA ALA A 119 3.42 -0.01 8.97
C ALA A 119 4.33 -1.26 9.00
N TYR A 120 5.58 -1.14 8.54
CA TYR A 120 6.57 -2.23 8.61
C TYR A 120 6.84 -2.65 10.05
N VAL A 121 7.12 -1.69 10.93
CA VAL A 121 7.39 -1.93 12.35
C VAL A 121 6.20 -2.63 13.02
N ALA A 122 4.99 -2.11 12.83
CA ALA A 122 3.81 -2.67 13.46
C ALA A 122 3.41 -4.03 12.89
N GLY A 123 3.69 -4.28 11.62
CA GLY A 123 3.51 -5.59 10.98
C GLY A 123 4.62 -6.59 11.27
N ARG A 124 5.68 -6.17 11.98
CA ARG A 124 6.90 -6.96 12.24
C ARG A 124 7.44 -7.61 10.96
N MET A 125 7.48 -6.84 9.88
CA MET A 125 7.90 -7.28 8.56
C MET A 125 8.89 -6.25 8.03
N THR A 126 10.09 -6.71 7.67
CA THR A 126 11.09 -5.80 7.08
C THR A 126 10.62 -5.35 5.70
N PRO A 127 11.06 -4.18 5.22
CA PRO A 127 10.77 -3.73 3.85
C PRO A 127 11.23 -4.76 2.82
N GLU A 128 12.38 -5.40 3.05
CA GLU A 128 12.91 -6.44 2.15
C GLU A 128 12.00 -7.69 2.12
N GLU A 129 11.53 -8.16 3.28
CA GLU A 129 10.55 -9.26 3.36
C GLU A 129 9.26 -8.87 2.63
N TYR A 130 8.73 -7.68 2.89
CA TYR A 130 7.51 -7.18 2.26
C TYR A 130 7.62 -7.15 0.73
N HIS A 131 8.70 -6.59 0.18
CA HIS A 131 8.91 -6.52 -1.27
C HIS A 131 9.11 -7.90 -1.89
N TRP A 132 9.79 -8.81 -1.19
CA TRP A 132 9.94 -10.19 -1.64
C TRP A 132 8.59 -10.91 -1.70
N VAL A 133 7.76 -10.82 -0.64
CA VAL A 133 6.40 -11.40 -0.64
C VAL A 133 5.55 -10.76 -1.73
N SER A 134 5.56 -9.43 -1.88
CA SER A 134 4.81 -8.71 -2.92
C SER A 134 5.15 -9.21 -4.32
N ARG A 135 6.44 -9.45 -4.62
CA ARG A 135 6.88 -9.99 -5.91
C ARG A 135 6.31 -11.40 -6.15
N ILE A 136 6.35 -12.26 -5.13
CA ILE A 136 5.80 -13.62 -5.22
C ILE A 136 4.30 -13.58 -5.51
N VAL A 137 3.55 -12.77 -4.75
CA VAL A 137 2.08 -12.68 -4.87
C VAL A 137 1.67 -12.07 -6.20
N TYR A 138 2.17 -10.87 -6.52
CA TYR A 138 1.62 -10.07 -7.61
C TYR A 138 2.31 -10.32 -8.95
N GLU A 139 3.64 -10.43 -8.97
CA GLU A 139 4.38 -10.60 -10.23
C GLU A 139 4.43 -12.06 -10.66
N ARG A 140 4.77 -12.97 -9.72
CA ARG A 140 4.98 -14.38 -10.05
C ARG A 140 3.70 -15.20 -10.04
N TRP A 141 2.94 -15.20 -8.96
CA TRP A 141 1.71 -16.01 -8.84
C TRP A 141 0.59 -15.42 -9.69
N ARG A 142 0.13 -14.20 -9.38
CA ARG A 142 -0.96 -13.53 -10.11
C ARG A 142 -0.61 -13.30 -11.57
N GLY A 143 0.59 -12.77 -11.84
CA GLY A 143 1.06 -12.54 -13.21
C GLY A 143 1.07 -13.80 -14.08
N SER A 144 1.49 -14.94 -13.52
CA SER A 144 1.48 -16.21 -14.28
C SER A 144 0.07 -16.75 -14.51
N LEU A 145 -0.82 -16.65 -13.52
CA LEU A 145 -2.23 -17.03 -13.69
C LEU A 145 -2.95 -16.16 -14.72
N LYS A 146 -2.69 -14.84 -14.72
CA LYS A 146 -3.20 -13.90 -15.73
C LYS A 146 -2.73 -14.26 -17.14
N ARG A 147 -1.42 -14.47 -17.34
CA ARG A 147 -0.86 -14.85 -18.65
C ARG A 147 -1.41 -16.18 -19.16
N ALA A 148 -1.68 -17.13 -18.27
CA ALA A 148 -2.27 -18.42 -18.62
C ALA A 148 -3.78 -18.35 -18.90
N GLY A 149 -4.44 -17.20 -18.69
CA GLY A 149 -5.89 -17.06 -18.78
C GLY A 149 -6.64 -17.87 -17.71
N ARG A 150 -5.99 -18.15 -16.58
CA ARG A 150 -6.51 -19.01 -15.50
C ARG A 150 -6.71 -18.25 -14.20
N TYR A 151 -6.72 -16.93 -14.25
CA TYR A 151 -6.86 -16.11 -13.05
C TYR A 151 -8.30 -16.21 -12.49
N PRO A 152 -8.51 -16.66 -11.24
CA PRO A 152 -9.86 -16.97 -10.75
C PRO A 152 -10.81 -15.78 -10.74
N ALA A 153 -10.36 -14.57 -10.38
CA ALA A 153 -11.23 -13.40 -10.39
C ALA A 153 -11.74 -13.06 -11.80
N ALA A 154 -10.87 -13.15 -12.81
CA ALA A 154 -11.27 -12.98 -14.21
C ALA A 154 -12.26 -14.06 -14.67
N LEU A 155 -12.04 -15.32 -14.25
CA LEU A 155 -12.98 -16.42 -14.54
C LEU A 155 -14.34 -16.23 -13.86
N ARG A 156 -14.37 -15.74 -12.61
CA ARG A 156 -15.60 -15.42 -11.89
C ARG A 156 -16.37 -14.29 -12.58
N ALA A 157 -15.67 -13.22 -13.00
CA ALA A 157 -16.27 -12.12 -13.74
C ALA A 157 -16.87 -12.59 -15.08
N ALA A 158 -16.11 -13.35 -15.86
CA ALA A 158 -16.60 -13.92 -17.11
C ALA A 158 -17.79 -14.88 -16.90
N ALA A 159 -17.78 -15.69 -15.85
CA ALA A 159 -18.93 -16.54 -15.50
C ALA A 159 -20.17 -15.72 -15.12
N ALA A 160 -20.01 -14.58 -14.45
CA ALA A 160 -21.11 -13.67 -14.13
C ALA A 160 -21.71 -13.02 -15.39
N GLU A 161 -20.88 -12.66 -16.37
CA GLU A 161 -21.36 -12.16 -17.67
C GLU A 161 -22.14 -13.23 -18.46
N VAL A 162 -21.67 -14.48 -18.44
CA VAL A 162 -22.38 -15.60 -19.07
C VAL A 162 -23.74 -15.85 -18.40
N ASP A 163 -23.82 -15.76 -17.08
CA ASP A 163 -25.09 -15.89 -16.36
C ASP A 163 -26.04 -14.72 -16.64
N ALA A 164 -25.52 -13.49 -16.76
CA ALA A 164 -26.32 -12.33 -17.16
C ALA A 164 -26.89 -12.51 -18.58
N ALA A 165 -26.10 -13.05 -19.51
CA ALA A 165 -26.57 -13.41 -20.84
C ALA A 165 -27.64 -14.51 -20.80
N ALA A 166 -27.46 -15.54 -19.95
CA ALA A 166 -28.45 -16.59 -19.77
C ALA A 166 -29.79 -16.06 -19.24
N ALA A 167 -29.78 -15.08 -18.34
CA ALA A 167 -30.97 -14.45 -17.80
C ALA A 167 -31.79 -13.71 -18.87
N GLY A 168 -31.13 -13.15 -19.90
CA GLY A 168 -31.77 -12.48 -21.03
C GLY A 168 -32.27 -13.41 -22.15
N GLU A 169 -31.87 -14.68 -22.14
CA GLU A 169 -32.18 -15.64 -23.20
C GLU A 169 -33.61 -16.17 -23.10
N ARG A 170 -34.31 -16.25 -24.24
CA ARG A 170 -35.70 -16.72 -24.32
C ARG A 170 -35.77 -18.24 -24.53
N ASP A 171 -34.81 -18.84 -25.24
CA ASP A 171 -34.73 -20.28 -25.44
C ASP A 171 -34.21 -20.99 -24.18
N GLY A 172 -35.06 -21.84 -23.58
CA GLY A 172 -34.72 -22.60 -22.38
C GLY A 172 -33.52 -23.54 -22.55
N ARG A 173 -33.27 -24.07 -23.75
CA ARG A 173 -32.11 -24.93 -24.04
C ARG A 173 -30.82 -24.13 -24.08
N VAL A 174 -30.84 -22.95 -24.71
CA VAL A 174 -29.67 -22.06 -24.77
C VAL A 174 -29.36 -21.52 -23.38
N ARG A 175 -30.38 -21.10 -22.62
CA ARG A 175 -30.24 -20.70 -21.21
C ARG A 175 -29.56 -21.78 -20.37
N ALA A 176 -30.04 -23.03 -20.45
CA ALA A 176 -29.45 -24.14 -19.68
C ALA A 176 -27.98 -24.41 -20.06
N ARG A 177 -27.62 -24.28 -21.35
CA ARG A 177 -26.23 -24.41 -21.80
C ARG A 177 -25.34 -23.29 -21.27
N LEU A 178 -25.80 -22.06 -21.27
CA LEU A 178 -25.05 -20.92 -20.74
C LEU A 178 -24.85 -21.05 -19.22
N GLN A 179 -25.89 -21.45 -18.48
CA GLN A 179 -25.77 -21.71 -17.04
C GLN A 179 -24.79 -22.84 -16.75
N ALA A 180 -24.82 -23.93 -17.54
CA ALA A 180 -23.85 -25.01 -17.41
C ALA A 180 -22.42 -24.55 -17.70
N LEU A 181 -22.22 -23.66 -18.68
CA LEU A 181 -20.93 -23.06 -18.99
C LEU A 181 -20.42 -22.19 -17.84
N ALA A 182 -21.26 -21.30 -17.31
CA ALA A 182 -20.91 -20.47 -16.16
C ALA A 182 -20.54 -21.31 -14.93
N ALA A 183 -21.29 -22.40 -14.67
CA ALA A 183 -20.97 -23.34 -13.60
C ALA A 183 -19.62 -24.04 -13.81
N GLN A 184 -19.31 -24.48 -15.04
CA GLN A 184 -18.00 -25.06 -15.38
C GLN A 184 -16.86 -24.07 -15.19
N MET A 185 -17.05 -22.80 -15.57
CA MET A 185 -16.05 -21.75 -15.37
C MET A 185 -15.75 -21.50 -13.89
N ARG A 186 -16.78 -21.55 -13.03
CA ARG A 186 -16.61 -21.41 -11.56
C ARG A 186 -15.97 -22.61 -10.90
N ALA A 187 -16.29 -23.81 -11.37
CA ALA A 187 -15.74 -25.06 -10.83
C ALA A 187 -14.27 -25.27 -11.22
N ARG A 188 -13.74 -24.49 -12.16
CA ARG A 188 -12.37 -24.61 -12.63
C ARG A 188 -11.40 -23.98 -11.62
N GLU A 189 -10.84 -24.80 -10.75
CA GLU A 189 -9.70 -24.43 -9.93
C GLU A 189 -8.44 -24.34 -10.83
N PRO A 190 -7.68 -23.23 -10.79
CA PRO A 190 -6.45 -23.15 -11.55
C PRO A 190 -5.42 -24.11 -10.97
N ALA A 191 -4.65 -24.76 -11.85
CA ALA A 191 -3.44 -25.45 -11.41
C ALA A 191 -2.41 -24.43 -10.88
N PRO A 192 -1.54 -24.83 -9.94
CA PRO A 192 -0.43 -23.98 -9.51
C PRO A 192 0.43 -23.60 -10.72
N PRO A 193 0.96 -22.36 -10.76
CA PRO A 193 1.95 -21.99 -11.77
C PRO A 193 3.16 -22.93 -11.74
N GLU A 194 3.80 -23.10 -12.89
CA GLU A 194 5.03 -23.90 -13.00
C GLU A 194 6.09 -23.36 -12.03
N SER A 195 6.83 -24.23 -11.35
CA SER A 195 7.81 -23.91 -10.30
C SER A 195 7.27 -23.24 -9.03
N PHE A 196 5.94 -23.15 -8.88
CA PHE A 196 5.32 -22.56 -7.69
C PHE A 196 4.88 -23.63 -6.70
N ASP A 197 5.11 -23.37 -5.42
CA ASP A 197 4.76 -24.29 -4.35
C ASP A 197 3.23 -24.50 -4.24
N PRO A 198 2.72 -25.75 -4.24
CA PRO A 198 1.28 -26.03 -4.19
C PRO A 198 0.59 -25.58 -2.90
N GLU A 199 1.30 -25.56 -1.77
CA GLU A 199 0.73 -25.08 -0.50
C GLU A 199 0.55 -23.57 -0.52
N THR A 200 1.59 -22.85 -0.93
CA THR A 200 1.53 -21.40 -1.15
C THR A 200 0.44 -21.03 -2.15
N HIS A 201 0.29 -21.80 -3.23
CA HIS A 201 -0.79 -21.59 -4.20
C HIS A 201 -2.19 -21.69 -3.56
N ARG A 202 -2.43 -22.72 -2.74
CA ARG A 202 -3.70 -22.88 -2.01
C ARG A 202 -3.95 -21.75 -1.02
N LEU A 203 -2.93 -21.32 -0.29
CA LEU A 203 -3.03 -20.18 0.62
C LEU A 203 -3.42 -18.90 -0.12
N LEU A 204 -2.82 -18.64 -1.29
CA LEU A 204 -3.14 -17.46 -2.10
C LEU A 204 -4.53 -17.54 -2.73
N LEU A 205 -4.98 -18.72 -3.14
CA LEU A 205 -6.37 -18.92 -3.58
C LEU A 205 -7.37 -18.66 -2.45
N ALA A 206 -7.09 -19.12 -1.24
CA ALA A 206 -7.93 -18.87 -0.07
C ALA A 206 -7.99 -17.38 0.31
N ARG A 207 -6.98 -16.60 -0.09
CA ARG A 207 -6.87 -15.15 0.17
C ARG A 207 -7.02 -14.31 -1.09
N LEU A 208 -7.68 -14.85 -2.11
CA LEU A 208 -7.84 -14.18 -3.40
C LEU A 208 -8.49 -12.80 -3.24
N ASP A 209 -9.50 -12.67 -2.38
CA ASP A 209 -10.19 -11.40 -2.18
C ASP A 209 -9.25 -10.33 -1.58
N ASP A 210 -8.32 -10.72 -0.70
CA ASP A 210 -7.27 -9.82 -0.20
C ASP A 210 -6.28 -9.45 -1.30
N VAL A 211 -5.91 -10.41 -2.16
CA VAL A 211 -5.02 -10.15 -3.31
C VAL A 211 -5.67 -9.16 -4.28
N GLU A 212 -6.95 -9.33 -4.62
CA GLU A 212 -7.70 -8.42 -5.49
C GLU A 212 -7.80 -7.03 -4.89
N LYS A 213 -8.27 -6.94 -3.64
CA LYS A 213 -8.54 -5.67 -2.95
C LYS A 213 -7.36 -4.72 -3.00
N TRP A 214 -6.15 -5.26 -2.96
CA TRP A 214 -4.92 -4.48 -2.91
C TRP A 214 -4.07 -4.60 -4.17
N SER A 215 -4.59 -5.18 -5.26
CA SER A 215 -3.89 -5.17 -6.54
C SER A 215 -3.91 -3.76 -7.12
N LEU A 216 -2.72 -3.19 -7.34
CA LEU A 216 -2.57 -1.83 -7.89
C LEU A 216 -3.06 -1.70 -9.35
N ASP A 217 -3.31 -2.82 -10.05
CA ASP A 217 -3.64 -2.82 -11.48
C ASP A 217 -5.06 -2.34 -11.81
N ASP A 218 -6.00 -2.34 -10.85
CA ASP A 218 -7.41 -2.04 -11.17
C ASP A 218 -7.80 -0.56 -10.94
N THR A 219 -6.86 0.28 -10.48
CA THR A 219 -7.10 1.71 -10.25
C THR A 219 -6.62 2.62 -11.41
N GLU A 220 -5.81 2.13 -12.35
CA GLU A 220 -5.32 2.95 -13.46
C GLU A 220 -6.04 2.73 -14.81
N SER A 221 -6.90 1.70 -14.95
CA SER A 221 -7.52 1.36 -16.25
C SER A 221 -8.82 2.11 -16.60
N HIS A 222 -9.40 2.93 -15.71
CA HIS A 222 -10.72 3.55 -15.95
C HIS A 222 -10.73 5.09 -16.06
N LEU A 223 -9.58 5.77 -16.06
CA LEU A 223 -9.50 7.23 -16.25
C LEU A 223 -8.74 7.66 -17.52
N SER A 224 -8.79 6.86 -18.57
CA SER A 224 -8.36 7.27 -19.91
C SER A 224 -9.32 6.76 -20.98
N ARG A 225 -10.54 7.29 -20.98
CA ARG A 225 -11.40 7.44 -22.17
C ARG A 225 -12.17 8.74 -22.08
#